data_AF-A0A9N9DU12-F1
#
_entry.id   AF-A0A9N9DU12-F1
#
_cell.length_a   1.000
_cell.length_b   1.000
_cell.length_c   1.000
_cell.angle_alpha   90.00
_cell.angle_beta   90.00
_cell.angle_gamma   90.00
#
_symmetry.space_group_name_H-M   'P 1'
#
loop_
_entity.id
_entity.type
_entity.pdbx_description
1 polymer ?
#
loop_
_entity_poly.entity_id
_entity_poly.type
_entity_poly.pdbx_seq_one_letter_code
_entity_poly.pdbx_strand_id
1 'polypeptide(L)'
;NKHQDSEHDCMTDHKCHSPCDFVEDHAEDNELPLCHHPAGHAGKHVCILNHTCTHECKYSAKKGCLKRCAGEDSHEGDHLCQAKQHFCGKKCSLSASKLYKCTGLCVTPCEEDHERHKCESRGCPIVCCMDGCKRLCQSLDHLHALEAGSREDHMCGHEHPCNNKCEKLGICKVDTTRETKTYKNSFGEFPYEERSQEERRLDCDLMIPPNRLSHDGFHECKDDHRCTKRCPYCEFYCNNKYGHHGPHETAHGSMKPMVWVGITKNISYKKHTFKSGDSGNPVYCDMLCKDADRHLHVDYCPDEVTCKASELAKRKDQIEHIKDKIEPYPEMAKDYISHRLYWSRSGFRDPYESVDEQKLFASCVHLCGSDVHANKEKYYCTLPLFHDPVDPNTQVANGHISKDGHQFECSHYGSYHIVFVIDKSGSMSSTDITPDDKTGSHKIIQNHNNRLGAVYECVKQFVGTRCGINGTNQIDDDIMSFVLFDNEPNIVMQNRKFDYNDSLIDELCNHRANGGTDYVKAINTAGSLIQRYKKQARVNLIIFLSDGLCNVPKAELEQI
;
A
#
# COMPACT_ATOMS: atom_id res chain seq x y z
N ASN A 1 -27.32 -50.44 -8.14
CA ASN A 1 -27.85 -51.64 -8.83
C ASN A 1 -29.34 -51.75 -8.60
N LYS A 2 -30.13 -51.10 -9.47
CA LYS A 2 -31.56 -51.36 -9.59
C LYS A 2 -31.67 -52.59 -10.49
N HIS A 3 -32.12 -53.71 -9.96
CA HIS A 3 -32.58 -54.80 -10.80
C HIS A 3 -33.90 -54.36 -11.43
N GLN A 4 -33.84 -54.02 -12.71
CA GLN A 4 -34.98 -54.13 -13.60
C GLN A 4 -35.41 -55.60 -13.61
N ASP A 5 -36.72 -55.85 -13.67
CA ASP A 5 -37.29 -57.13 -14.14
C ASP A 5 -36.86 -57.34 -15.60
N SER A 6 -35.59 -57.71 -15.81
CA SER A 6 -35.16 -58.32 -17.05
C SER A 6 -35.44 -59.81 -16.95
N GLU A 7 -36.05 -60.39 -17.99
CA GLU A 7 -35.96 -61.83 -18.23
C GLU A 7 -34.51 -62.28 -18.00
N HIS A 8 -34.33 -63.14 -17.02
CA HIS A 8 -33.04 -63.75 -16.73
C HIS A 8 -33.14 -65.21 -17.15
N ASP A 9 -32.17 -65.68 -17.92
CA ASP A 9 -32.06 -67.10 -18.26
C ASP A 9 -31.20 -67.78 -17.20
N CYS A 10 -31.85 -68.37 -16.19
CA CYS A 10 -31.16 -69.17 -15.18
C CYS A 10 -30.91 -70.62 -15.63
N MET A 11 -31.15 -70.95 -16.91
CA MET A 11 -31.07 -72.30 -17.48
C MET A 11 -31.91 -73.35 -16.74
N THR A 12 -32.96 -72.93 -16.04
CA THR A 12 -34.00 -73.83 -15.50
C THR A 12 -35.33 -73.49 -16.15
N ASP A 13 -36.22 -74.46 -16.24
CA ASP A 13 -37.55 -74.24 -16.80
C ASP A 13 -38.53 -73.59 -15.80
N HIS A 14 -38.08 -73.32 -14.57
CA HIS A 14 -38.87 -72.81 -13.45
C HIS A 14 -40.14 -73.62 -13.14
N LYS A 15 -40.26 -74.86 -13.63
CA LYS A 15 -41.44 -75.71 -13.45
C LYS A 15 -41.23 -76.71 -12.32
N CYS A 16 -42.31 -77.04 -11.62
CA CYS A 16 -42.30 -78.15 -10.68
C CYS A 16 -42.39 -79.49 -11.43
N HIS A 17 -41.38 -80.35 -11.25
CA HIS A 17 -41.32 -81.69 -11.85
C HIS A 17 -41.86 -82.79 -10.92
N SER A 18 -42.54 -82.44 -9.84
CA SER A 18 -43.21 -83.41 -8.97
C SER A 18 -44.47 -83.95 -9.66
N PRO A 19 -44.79 -85.25 -9.51
CA PRO A 19 -46.03 -85.84 -10.02
C PRO A 19 -47.25 -85.28 -9.28
N CYS A 20 -48.44 -85.36 -9.92
CA CYS A 20 -49.71 -84.99 -9.32
C CYS A 20 -50.03 -85.84 -8.09
N ASP A 21 -50.42 -85.20 -6.99
CA ASP A 21 -50.81 -85.86 -5.73
C ASP A 21 -52.20 -86.53 -5.82
N PHE A 22 -53.00 -86.23 -6.85
CA PHE A 22 -54.35 -86.77 -7.07
C PHE A 22 -54.30 -88.04 -7.91
N VAL A 23 -53.62 -89.06 -7.39
CA VAL A 23 -53.33 -90.33 -8.10
C VAL A 23 -54.62 -91.07 -8.51
N GLU A 24 -55.66 -91.00 -7.69
CA GLU A 24 -56.93 -91.70 -7.92
C GLU A 24 -57.69 -91.16 -9.14
N ASP A 25 -57.56 -89.85 -9.43
CA ASP A 25 -58.20 -89.21 -10.58
C ASP A 25 -57.47 -89.47 -11.91
N HIS A 26 -56.33 -90.16 -11.85
CA HIS A 26 -55.51 -90.57 -13.00
C HIS A 26 -55.35 -92.10 -13.06
N ALA A 27 -56.23 -92.85 -12.42
CA ALA A 27 -56.13 -94.31 -12.33
C ALA A 27 -56.16 -95.04 -13.68
N GLU A 28 -56.62 -94.38 -14.76
CA GLU A 28 -56.63 -94.91 -16.13
C GLU A 28 -55.39 -94.50 -16.96
N ASP A 29 -54.54 -93.61 -16.45
CA ASP A 29 -53.33 -93.13 -17.13
C ASP A 29 -52.09 -93.94 -16.71
N ASN A 30 -51.27 -94.37 -17.68
CA ASN A 30 -50.04 -95.15 -17.41
C ASN A 30 -48.94 -94.34 -16.69
N GLU A 31 -48.98 -93.00 -16.75
CA GLU A 31 -48.02 -92.10 -16.10
C GLU A 31 -48.75 -90.92 -15.45
N LEU A 32 -48.42 -90.62 -14.19
CA LEU A 32 -49.01 -89.50 -13.48
C LEU A 32 -48.55 -88.16 -14.08
N PRO A 33 -49.47 -87.24 -14.40
CA PRO A 33 -49.11 -85.96 -14.97
C PRO A 33 -48.30 -85.11 -13.98
N LEU A 34 -47.36 -84.31 -14.50
CA LEU A 34 -46.51 -83.42 -13.70
C LEU A 34 -47.26 -82.18 -13.21
N CYS A 35 -46.76 -81.59 -12.12
CA CYS A 35 -47.35 -80.41 -11.52
C CYS A 35 -47.31 -79.18 -12.45
N HIS A 36 -48.41 -78.42 -12.48
CA HIS A 36 -48.54 -77.20 -13.29
C HIS A 36 -47.94 -75.94 -12.63
N HIS A 37 -47.52 -76.01 -11.36
CA HIS A 37 -47.03 -74.84 -10.61
C HIS A 37 -45.51 -74.59 -10.76
N PRO A 38 -45.03 -73.37 -10.47
CA PRO A 38 -43.60 -73.05 -10.51
C PRO A 38 -42.79 -73.85 -9.48
N ALA A 39 -41.53 -74.14 -9.77
CA ALA A 39 -40.62 -74.82 -8.86
C ALA A 39 -40.53 -74.11 -7.49
N GLY A 40 -40.65 -74.87 -6.39
CA GLY A 40 -40.56 -74.33 -5.02
C GLY A 40 -41.87 -73.76 -4.45
N HIS A 41 -43.01 -74.03 -5.11
CA HIS A 41 -44.34 -73.78 -4.54
C HIS A 41 -44.60 -74.63 -3.28
N ALA A 42 -45.52 -74.20 -2.43
CA ALA A 42 -45.85 -74.87 -1.16
C ALA A 42 -47.27 -75.42 -1.19
N GLY A 43 -47.48 -76.68 -0.81
CA GLY A 43 -48.80 -77.34 -0.86
C GLY A 43 -48.78 -78.56 -1.78
N LYS A 44 -49.97 -79.10 -2.09
CA LYS A 44 -50.11 -80.29 -2.95
C LYS A 44 -49.70 -79.99 -4.41
N HIS A 45 -49.15 -81.00 -5.07
CA HIS A 45 -48.80 -81.01 -6.48
C HIS A 45 -50.03 -81.37 -7.33
N VAL A 46 -50.41 -80.49 -8.25
CA VAL A 46 -51.63 -80.61 -9.06
C VAL A 46 -51.31 -80.50 -10.55
N CYS A 47 -51.91 -81.36 -11.36
CA CYS A 47 -51.78 -81.33 -12.82
C CYS A 47 -52.76 -80.34 -13.49
N ILE A 48 -52.74 -80.27 -14.83
CA ILE A 48 -53.54 -79.32 -15.62
C ILE A 48 -55.04 -79.68 -15.71
N LEU A 49 -55.41 -80.92 -15.36
CA LEU A 49 -56.80 -81.33 -15.20
C LEU A 49 -57.27 -80.72 -13.86
N ASN A 50 -58.17 -79.74 -13.92
CA ASN A 50 -58.53 -78.80 -12.84
C ASN A 50 -58.87 -79.46 -11.48
N HIS A 51 -57.84 -79.82 -10.70
CA HIS A 51 -57.95 -80.27 -9.31
C HIS A 51 -57.93 -79.12 -8.29
N THR A 52 -57.77 -77.90 -8.81
CA THR A 52 -57.72 -76.69 -8.00
C THR A 52 -58.99 -75.89 -8.18
N CYS A 53 -59.44 -75.31 -7.09
CA CYS A 53 -60.52 -74.36 -7.07
C CYS A 53 -60.31 -73.25 -8.11
N THR A 54 -61.32 -73.03 -8.94
CA THR A 54 -61.29 -72.04 -10.03
C THR A 54 -61.47 -70.60 -9.55
N HIS A 55 -61.78 -70.40 -8.26
CA HIS A 55 -61.96 -69.07 -7.68
C HIS A 55 -60.63 -68.34 -7.47
N GLU A 56 -60.68 -67.01 -7.60
CA GLU A 56 -59.55 -66.16 -7.27
C GLU A 56 -59.23 -66.22 -5.78
N CYS A 57 -57.94 -66.12 -5.47
CA CYS A 57 -57.49 -65.92 -4.10
C CYS A 57 -58.13 -64.64 -3.53
N LYS A 58 -58.57 -64.68 -2.28
CA LYS A 58 -59.06 -63.53 -1.50
C LYS A 58 -58.14 -62.31 -1.57
N TYR A 59 -56.83 -62.53 -1.73
CA TYR A 59 -55.81 -61.49 -1.85
C TYR A 59 -55.29 -61.33 -3.28
N SER A 60 -56.07 -61.63 -4.32
CA SER A 60 -55.66 -61.55 -5.73
C SER A 60 -55.10 -60.16 -6.10
N ALA A 61 -55.62 -59.08 -5.50
CA ALA A 61 -55.14 -57.72 -5.70
C ALA A 61 -53.83 -57.37 -4.95
N LYS A 62 -53.33 -58.23 -4.05
CA LYS A 62 -52.13 -57.97 -3.24
C LYS A 62 -50.86 -58.45 -3.94
N LYS A 63 -49.76 -57.74 -3.69
CA LYS A 63 -48.44 -58.10 -4.23
C LYS A 63 -47.96 -59.41 -3.58
N GLY A 64 -47.40 -60.32 -4.37
CA GLY A 64 -46.99 -61.65 -3.93
C GLY A 64 -48.05 -62.75 -4.09
N CYS A 65 -49.29 -62.39 -4.45
CA CYS A 65 -50.36 -63.37 -4.70
C CYS A 65 -50.17 -64.13 -6.02
N LEU A 66 -50.41 -65.44 -6.00
CA LEU A 66 -50.44 -66.31 -7.19
C LEU A 66 -51.79 -66.27 -7.95
N LYS A 67 -52.68 -65.35 -7.58
CA LYS A 67 -53.99 -65.04 -8.18
C LYS A 67 -55.06 -66.13 -8.02
N ARG A 68 -54.73 -67.42 -8.20
CA ARG A 68 -55.68 -68.53 -8.09
C ARG A 68 -55.64 -69.21 -6.73
N CYS A 69 -56.79 -69.71 -6.29
CA CYS A 69 -56.89 -70.53 -5.09
C CYS A 69 -56.15 -71.86 -5.28
N ALA A 70 -55.63 -72.39 -4.18
CA ALA A 70 -54.92 -73.66 -4.14
C ALA A 70 -55.67 -74.76 -3.35
N GLY A 71 -56.89 -74.46 -2.91
CA GLY A 71 -57.79 -75.45 -2.35
C GLY A 71 -58.32 -76.38 -3.44
N GLU A 72 -58.84 -77.53 -3.01
CA GLU A 72 -59.51 -78.51 -3.88
C GLU A 72 -60.79 -77.94 -4.48
N ASP A 73 -61.22 -78.48 -5.62
CA ASP A 73 -62.46 -78.00 -6.25
C ASP A 73 -63.67 -78.18 -5.31
N SER A 74 -64.53 -77.15 -5.22
CA SER A 74 -65.68 -77.10 -4.30
C SER A 74 -65.37 -77.13 -2.77
N HIS A 75 -64.18 -76.70 -2.34
CA HIS A 75 -63.90 -76.54 -0.90
C HIS A 75 -64.70 -75.41 -0.23
N GLU A 76 -65.04 -75.57 1.06
CA GLU A 76 -65.66 -74.51 1.87
C GLU A 76 -64.60 -73.61 2.54
N GLY A 77 -64.89 -72.31 2.71
CA GLY A 77 -64.03 -71.33 3.40
C GLY A 77 -63.40 -70.26 2.50
N ASP A 78 -62.42 -69.53 3.04
CA ASP A 78 -61.71 -68.48 2.30
C ASP A 78 -60.79 -69.09 1.22
N HIS A 79 -60.91 -68.60 -0.02
CA HIS A 79 -60.05 -69.02 -1.12
C HIS A 79 -58.64 -68.42 -0.99
N LEU A 80 -57.63 -69.23 -0.67
CA LEU A 80 -56.24 -68.78 -0.50
C LEU A 80 -55.31 -69.43 -1.53
N CYS A 81 -54.27 -68.71 -1.96
CA CYS A 81 -53.23 -69.23 -2.85
C CYS A 81 -52.01 -69.74 -2.07
N GLN A 82 -51.08 -70.44 -2.75
CA GLN A 82 -49.85 -70.99 -2.16
C GLN A 82 -48.72 -69.96 -1.94
N ALA A 83 -49.01 -68.66 -2.03
CA ALA A 83 -48.01 -67.64 -1.76
C ALA A 83 -47.58 -67.70 -0.29
N LYS A 84 -46.26 -67.70 -0.03
CA LYS A 84 -45.72 -67.68 1.34
C LYS A 84 -46.20 -66.48 2.15
N GLN A 85 -46.41 -65.34 1.49
CA GLN A 85 -46.87 -64.11 2.13
C GLN A 85 -47.51 -63.18 1.09
N HIS A 86 -48.62 -62.56 1.46
CA HIS A 86 -49.24 -61.47 0.71
C HIS A 86 -48.79 -60.14 1.32
N PHE A 87 -48.27 -59.23 0.50
CA PHE A 87 -47.78 -57.94 0.98
C PHE A 87 -48.87 -56.88 0.94
N CYS A 88 -48.88 -56.02 1.97
CA CYS A 88 -49.81 -54.90 2.09
C CYS A 88 -49.91 -54.05 0.81
N GLY A 89 -48.77 -53.73 0.19
CA GLY A 89 -48.68 -53.07 -1.11
C GLY A 89 -49.01 -51.57 -1.12
N LYS A 90 -49.39 -50.98 0.02
CA LYS A 90 -49.56 -49.52 0.18
C LYS A 90 -48.20 -48.80 0.09
N LYS A 91 -48.18 -47.50 -0.24
CA LYS A 91 -46.95 -46.71 -0.30
C LYS A 91 -46.26 -46.66 1.07
N CYS A 92 -44.92 -46.67 1.10
CA CYS A 92 -44.13 -46.49 2.32
C CYS A 92 -44.56 -45.21 3.05
N SER A 93 -44.61 -45.22 4.38
CA SER A 93 -44.99 -44.03 5.17
C SER A 93 -44.05 -42.85 4.92
N LEU A 94 -42.77 -43.08 4.58
CA LEU A 94 -41.85 -42.03 4.17
C LEU A 94 -42.18 -41.37 2.82
N SER A 95 -43.09 -41.91 2.02
CA SER A 95 -43.49 -41.26 0.76
C SER A 95 -44.12 -39.88 0.98
N ALA A 96 -44.64 -39.62 2.18
CA ALA A 96 -45.23 -38.35 2.58
C ALA A 96 -44.23 -37.40 3.28
N SER A 97 -42.97 -37.82 3.52
CA SER A 97 -41.99 -36.96 4.19
C SER A 97 -41.54 -35.80 3.29
N LYS A 98 -41.30 -34.64 3.92
CA LYS A 98 -40.76 -33.45 3.25
C LYS A 98 -39.29 -33.60 2.89
N LEU A 99 -38.51 -34.34 3.68
CA LEU A 99 -37.06 -34.46 3.53
C LEU A 99 -36.68 -35.49 2.46
N TYR A 100 -37.46 -36.56 2.31
CA TYR A 100 -37.21 -37.59 1.33
C TYR A 100 -38.50 -38.30 0.95
N LYS A 101 -38.76 -38.47 -0.35
CA LYS A 101 -39.93 -39.17 -0.86
C LYS A 101 -39.57 -40.60 -1.24
N CYS A 102 -39.83 -41.56 -0.34
CA CYS A 102 -39.61 -42.97 -0.62
C CYS A 102 -40.61 -43.49 -1.67
N THR A 103 -40.11 -44.20 -2.68
CA THR A 103 -40.92 -44.84 -3.73
C THR A 103 -41.24 -46.31 -3.43
N GLY A 104 -40.75 -46.85 -2.31
CA GLY A 104 -40.97 -48.23 -1.91
C GLY A 104 -42.43 -48.52 -1.54
N LEU A 105 -42.81 -49.79 -1.69
CA LEU A 105 -44.12 -50.31 -1.28
C LEU A 105 -43.97 -51.12 0.01
N CYS A 106 -45.03 -51.16 0.81
CA CYS A 106 -45.08 -51.89 2.08
C CYS A 106 -44.91 -53.39 1.86
N VAL A 107 -43.97 -53.99 2.60
CA VAL A 107 -43.69 -55.44 2.60
C VAL A 107 -44.15 -56.15 3.87
N THR A 108 -44.89 -55.46 4.74
CA THR A 108 -45.58 -56.08 5.89
C THR A 108 -46.69 -57.01 5.38
N PRO A 109 -46.92 -58.19 6.01
CA PRO A 109 -48.05 -59.05 5.66
C PRO A 109 -49.36 -58.26 5.62
N CYS A 110 -50.22 -58.51 4.63
CA CYS A 110 -51.49 -57.79 4.50
C CYS A 110 -52.52 -58.19 5.56
N GLU A 111 -52.30 -59.30 6.24
CA GLU A 111 -53.13 -59.82 7.33
C GLU A 111 -52.85 -59.13 8.67
N GLU A 112 -51.69 -58.50 8.80
CA GLU A 112 -51.35 -57.70 9.98
C GLU A 112 -51.88 -56.28 9.83
N ASP A 113 -52.71 -55.84 10.78
CA ASP A 113 -53.13 -54.44 10.85
C ASP A 113 -51.95 -53.54 11.27
N HIS A 114 -51.64 -52.54 10.46
CA HIS A 114 -50.56 -51.58 10.71
C HIS A 114 -50.84 -50.22 10.08
N GLU A 115 -50.54 -49.15 10.82
CA GLU A 115 -50.66 -47.76 10.35
C GLU A 115 -49.37 -47.25 9.69
N ARG A 116 -48.21 -47.77 10.11
CA ARG A 116 -46.89 -47.40 9.57
C ARG A 116 -46.46 -48.43 8.53
N HIS A 117 -46.43 -48.03 7.26
CA HIS A 117 -46.06 -48.86 6.12
C HIS A 117 -44.54 -48.84 5.90
N LYS A 118 -43.87 -49.96 6.15
CA LYS A 118 -42.43 -50.12 6.01
C LYS A 118 -42.08 -50.87 4.71
N CYS A 119 -41.20 -50.30 3.91
CA CYS A 119 -40.66 -50.98 2.71
C CYS A 119 -39.43 -51.84 3.07
N GLU A 120 -38.86 -52.53 2.09
CA GLU A 120 -37.70 -53.41 2.29
C GLU A 120 -36.41 -52.69 2.75
N SER A 121 -36.33 -51.37 2.56
CA SER A 121 -35.20 -50.58 3.02
C SER A 121 -35.09 -50.59 4.54
N ARG A 122 -33.89 -50.88 5.06
CA ARG A 122 -33.64 -51.01 6.50
C ARG A 122 -33.20 -49.69 7.14
N GLY A 123 -32.28 -48.94 6.53
CA GLY A 123 -31.76 -47.68 7.09
C GLY A 123 -32.44 -46.41 6.56
N CYS A 124 -32.12 -45.29 7.19
CA CYS A 124 -32.56 -43.98 6.75
C CYS A 124 -31.92 -43.58 5.40
N PRO A 125 -32.71 -43.20 4.38
CA PRO A 125 -32.20 -42.84 3.06
C PRO A 125 -31.75 -41.37 2.96
N ILE A 126 -31.87 -40.59 4.03
CA ILE A 126 -31.54 -39.15 4.04
C ILE A 126 -30.03 -38.98 4.23
N VAL A 127 -29.44 -38.09 3.44
CA VAL A 127 -28.02 -37.72 3.55
C VAL A 127 -27.76 -36.90 4.80
N CYS A 128 -26.53 -36.97 5.31
CA CYS A 128 -26.11 -36.25 6.50
C CYS A 128 -26.45 -34.75 6.41
N CYS A 129 -26.83 -34.16 7.54
CA CYS A 129 -27.14 -32.73 7.66
C CYS A 129 -25.92 -31.83 7.42
N MET A 130 -24.71 -32.34 7.62
CA MET A 130 -23.47 -31.59 7.48
C MET A 130 -23.24 -31.18 6.02
N ASP A 131 -22.90 -29.92 5.80
CA ASP A 131 -22.66 -29.37 4.47
C ASP A 131 -21.52 -30.11 3.76
N GLY A 132 -21.76 -30.47 2.49
CA GLY A 132 -20.83 -31.23 1.66
C GLY A 132 -20.77 -32.74 1.97
N CYS A 133 -21.40 -33.23 3.04
CA CYS A 133 -21.39 -34.65 3.36
C CYS A 133 -22.42 -35.43 2.53
N LYS A 134 -21.94 -36.47 1.82
CA LYS A 134 -22.78 -37.34 0.97
C LYS A 134 -23.11 -38.69 1.62
N ARG A 135 -22.68 -38.92 2.86
CA ARG A 135 -22.98 -40.17 3.59
C ARG A 135 -24.44 -40.18 4.04
N LEU A 136 -25.04 -41.36 4.09
CA LEU A 136 -26.39 -41.55 4.63
C LEU A 136 -26.39 -41.42 6.17
N CYS A 137 -27.55 -41.10 6.72
CA CYS A 137 -27.78 -41.09 8.16
C CYS A 137 -27.48 -42.46 8.79
N GLN A 138 -26.86 -42.45 9.97
CA GLN A 138 -26.48 -43.66 10.71
C GLN A 138 -27.69 -44.47 11.24
N SER A 139 -28.88 -43.86 11.26
CA SER A 139 -30.07 -44.50 11.81
C SER A 139 -30.42 -45.76 11.01
N LEU A 140 -30.53 -46.87 11.75
CA LEU A 140 -30.98 -48.17 11.25
C LEU A 140 -32.51 -48.28 11.19
N ASP A 141 -33.23 -47.23 11.58
CA ASP A 141 -34.67 -47.16 11.36
C ASP A 141 -34.97 -46.32 10.12
N HIS A 142 -35.42 -47.00 9.06
CA HIS A 142 -35.90 -46.37 7.83
C HIS A 142 -36.93 -45.26 8.10
N LEU A 143 -37.84 -45.44 9.07
CA LEU A 143 -38.96 -44.53 9.29
C LEU A 143 -38.67 -43.41 10.30
N HIS A 144 -37.47 -43.31 10.87
CA HIS A 144 -37.18 -42.33 11.92
C HIS A 144 -37.35 -40.88 11.46
N ALA A 145 -37.26 -40.62 10.15
CA ALA A 145 -37.51 -39.29 9.57
C ALA A 145 -38.98 -38.83 9.67
N LEU A 146 -39.90 -39.69 10.10
CA LEU A 146 -41.29 -39.32 10.41
C LEU A 146 -41.42 -38.72 11.82
N GLU A 147 -40.51 -39.08 12.73
CA GLU A 147 -40.46 -38.59 14.11
C GLU A 147 -39.41 -37.48 14.27
N ALA A 148 -38.39 -37.47 13.41
CA ALA A 148 -37.41 -36.39 13.31
C ALA A 148 -38.08 -35.08 12.90
N GLY A 149 -37.87 -34.03 13.71
CA GLY A 149 -38.45 -32.72 13.48
C GLY A 149 -37.68 -31.89 12.46
N SER A 150 -36.40 -32.23 12.20
CA SER A 150 -35.51 -31.39 11.40
C SER A 150 -34.48 -32.19 10.61
N ARG A 151 -33.78 -31.49 9.71
CA ARG A 151 -32.64 -32.06 8.99
C ARG A 151 -31.49 -32.42 9.93
N GLU A 152 -31.35 -31.73 11.07
CA GLU A 152 -30.24 -31.89 12.03
C GLU A 152 -30.23 -33.26 12.72
N ASP A 153 -31.38 -33.94 12.74
CA ASP A 153 -31.52 -35.30 13.27
C ASP A 153 -30.88 -36.37 12.36
N HIS A 154 -30.46 -35.99 11.14
CA HIS A 154 -29.88 -36.89 10.16
C HIS A 154 -28.34 -36.79 10.13
N MET A 155 -27.68 -37.44 11.08
CA MET A 155 -26.21 -37.46 11.16
C MET A 155 -25.64 -38.81 10.71
N CYS A 156 -24.47 -38.81 10.05
CA CYS A 156 -23.83 -40.03 9.55
C CYS A 156 -22.91 -40.73 10.57
N GLY A 157 -22.80 -40.21 11.80
CA GLY A 157 -21.98 -40.82 12.86
C GLY A 157 -20.48 -40.66 12.69
N HIS A 158 -20.01 -39.79 11.78
CA HIS A 158 -18.59 -39.52 11.56
C HIS A 158 -18.25 -38.08 11.90
N GLU A 159 -16.96 -37.82 12.05
CA GLU A 159 -16.37 -36.49 12.21
C GLU A 159 -16.45 -35.68 10.90
N HIS A 160 -16.55 -34.36 11.02
CA HIS A 160 -16.60 -33.43 9.88
C HIS A 160 -15.68 -32.24 10.10
N PRO A 161 -15.07 -31.66 9.06
CA PRO A 161 -14.31 -30.42 9.21
C PRO A 161 -15.24 -29.27 9.62
N CYS A 162 -14.76 -28.39 10.48
CA CYS A 162 -15.47 -27.17 10.82
C CYS A 162 -15.38 -26.14 9.68
N ASN A 163 -16.50 -25.57 9.28
CA ASN A 163 -16.56 -24.55 8.21
C ASN A 163 -16.56 -23.11 8.75
N ASN A 164 -16.42 -22.92 10.05
CA ASN A 164 -16.34 -21.59 10.67
C ASN A 164 -14.94 -20.99 10.49
N LYS A 165 -14.87 -19.65 10.50
CA LYS A 165 -13.58 -18.93 10.43
C LYS A 165 -12.89 -18.94 11.79
N CYS A 166 -11.56 -18.89 11.76
CA CYS A 166 -10.73 -18.75 12.95
C CYS A 166 -11.07 -17.47 13.73
N GLU A 167 -11.28 -17.62 15.03
CA GLU A 167 -11.63 -16.58 16.00
C GLU A 167 -10.45 -16.11 16.85
N LYS A 168 -9.30 -16.77 16.72
CA LYS A 168 -8.09 -16.43 17.48
C LYS A 168 -7.58 -15.03 17.12
N LEU A 169 -7.07 -14.32 18.12
CA LEU A 169 -6.55 -12.96 17.94
C LEU A 169 -5.31 -12.94 17.04
N GLY A 170 -5.10 -11.81 16.36
CA GLY A 170 -4.07 -11.66 15.33
C GLY A 170 -4.55 -12.04 13.94
N ILE A 171 -3.66 -12.01 12.96
CA ILE A 171 -3.99 -12.25 11.55
C ILE A 171 -3.56 -13.66 11.16
N CYS A 172 -4.47 -14.48 10.66
CA CYS A 172 -4.16 -15.87 10.25
C CYS A 172 -3.18 -15.90 9.08
N LYS A 173 -3.47 -15.11 8.03
CA LYS A 173 -2.65 -15.04 6.83
C LYS A 173 -2.69 -13.64 6.24
N VAL A 174 -1.56 -13.21 5.68
CA VAL A 174 -1.46 -11.97 4.90
C VAL A 174 -1.06 -12.33 3.49
N ASP A 175 -1.83 -11.86 2.52
CA ASP A 175 -1.53 -12.01 1.10
C ASP A 175 -0.95 -10.70 0.59
N THR A 176 0.17 -10.79 -0.13
CA THR A 176 0.83 -9.63 -0.73
C THR A 176 0.56 -9.65 -2.22
N THR A 177 -0.04 -8.58 -2.74
CA THR A 177 -0.32 -8.42 -4.17
C THR A 177 0.68 -7.45 -4.79
N ARG A 178 1.03 -7.70 -6.06
CA ARG A 178 1.84 -6.81 -6.88
C ARG A 178 1.11 -6.58 -8.19
N GLU A 179 0.79 -5.33 -8.47
CA GLU A 179 0.01 -4.95 -9.64
C GLU A 179 0.69 -3.81 -10.39
N THR A 180 0.84 -3.95 -11.71
CA THR A 180 1.31 -2.85 -12.56
C THR A 180 0.17 -1.86 -12.76
N LYS A 181 0.35 -0.62 -12.32
CA LYS A 181 -0.62 0.47 -12.45
C LYS A 181 0.00 1.66 -13.18
N THR A 182 -0.84 2.54 -13.71
CA THR A 182 -0.41 3.81 -14.29
C THR A 182 -0.64 4.91 -13.27
N TYR A 183 0.44 5.60 -12.89
CA TYR A 183 0.37 6.81 -12.08
C TYR A 183 0.15 8.02 -13.00
N LYS A 184 -0.68 8.97 -12.56
CA LYS A 184 -0.96 10.20 -13.31
C LYS A 184 -0.94 11.39 -12.36
N ASN A 185 -0.15 12.40 -12.71
CA ASN A 185 -0.15 13.71 -12.04
C ASN A 185 -0.15 14.84 -13.06
N SER A 186 0.09 16.08 -12.61
CA SER A 186 0.12 17.24 -13.51
C SER A 186 1.29 17.28 -14.49
N PHE A 187 2.32 16.45 -14.30
CA PHE A 187 3.53 16.44 -15.13
C PHE A 187 3.55 15.29 -16.15
N GLY A 188 2.58 14.39 -16.11
CA GLY A 188 2.42 13.30 -17.06
C GLY A 188 1.89 12.03 -16.41
N GLU A 189 2.11 10.91 -17.11
CA GLU A 189 1.74 9.57 -16.65
C GLU A 189 2.87 8.58 -16.88
N PHE A 190 3.01 7.60 -15.99
CA PHE A 190 4.02 6.55 -16.10
C PHE A 190 3.57 5.28 -15.37
N PRO A 191 4.02 4.10 -15.83
CA PRO A 191 3.72 2.84 -15.16
C PRO A 191 4.57 2.67 -13.89
N TYR A 192 4.00 2.02 -12.87
CA TYR A 192 4.68 1.62 -11.65
C TYR A 192 4.11 0.29 -11.13
N GLU A 193 4.86 -0.41 -10.27
CA GLU A 193 4.39 -1.60 -9.55
C GLU A 193 3.85 -1.16 -8.19
N GLU A 194 2.56 -1.35 -7.95
CA GLU A 194 1.95 -1.15 -6.64
C GLU A 194 2.06 -2.45 -5.83
N ARG A 195 2.50 -2.33 -4.58
CA ARG A 195 2.55 -3.44 -3.62
C ARG A 195 1.57 -3.17 -2.50
N SER A 196 0.68 -4.11 -2.21
CA SER A 196 -0.30 -3.99 -1.13
C SER A 196 -0.49 -5.31 -0.38
N GLN A 197 -1.09 -5.24 0.81
CA GLN A 197 -1.35 -6.40 1.65
C GLN A 197 -2.80 -6.45 2.10
N GLU A 198 -3.38 -7.64 2.05
CA GLU A 198 -4.71 -7.93 2.56
C GLU A 198 -4.63 -9.03 3.63
N GLU A 199 -5.41 -8.88 4.70
CA GLU A 199 -5.53 -9.91 5.72
C GLU A 199 -6.61 -10.93 5.34
N ARG A 200 -6.37 -12.20 5.65
CA ARG A 200 -7.33 -13.28 5.45
C ARG A 200 -7.50 -14.07 6.73
N ARG A 201 -8.76 -14.33 7.09
CA ARG A 201 -9.15 -15.29 8.12
C ARG A 201 -9.25 -16.69 7.50
N LEU A 202 -8.47 -17.63 8.04
CA LEU A 202 -8.49 -19.02 7.63
C LEU A 202 -9.68 -19.76 8.27
N ASP A 203 -10.03 -20.89 7.68
CA ASP A 203 -11.03 -21.80 8.25
C ASP A 203 -10.47 -22.48 9.51
N CYS A 204 -11.37 -22.86 10.41
CA CYS A 204 -11.05 -23.63 11.60
C CYS A 204 -10.47 -25.00 11.21
N ASP A 205 -9.38 -25.40 11.87
CA ASP A 205 -8.71 -26.70 11.64
C ASP A 205 -9.28 -27.81 12.55
N LEU A 206 -10.24 -27.48 13.41
CA LEU A 206 -10.85 -28.44 14.32
C LEU A 206 -11.96 -29.26 13.65
N MET A 207 -12.03 -30.53 14.03
CA MET A 207 -13.06 -31.45 13.59
C MET A 207 -14.28 -31.37 14.51
N ILE A 208 -15.46 -31.30 13.91
CA ILE A 208 -16.74 -31.46 14.58
C ILE A 208 -16.90 -32.95 14.96
N PRO A 209 -17.08 -33.27 16.25
CA PRO A 209 -17.23 -34.65 16.71
C PRO A 209 -18.44 -35.36 16.07
N PRO A 210 -18.44 -36.71 16.07
CA PRO A 210 -19.59 -37.47 15.61
C PRO A 210 -20.86 -37.07 16.36
N ASN A 211 -21.97 -36.96 15.62
CA ASN A 211 -23.29 -36.64 16.16
C ASN A 211 -23.38 -35.25 16.84
N ARG A 212 -22.51 -34.31 16.46
CA ARG A 212 -22.56 -32.90 16.86
C ARG A 212 -22.58 -32.00 15.63
N LEU A 213 -23.20 -30.83 15.75
CA LEU A 213 -23.22 -29.81 14.69
C LEU A 213 -22.05 -28.82 14.78
N SER A 214 -21.36 -28.79 15.93
CA SER A 214 -20.18 -27.97 16.19
C SER A 214 -19.23 -28.69 17.15
N HIS A 215 -17.96 -28.27 17.18
CA HIS A 215 -17.05 -28.62 18.27
C HIS A 215 -17.17 -27.60 19.40
N ASP A 216 -16.65 -27.94 20.58
CA ASP A 216 -16.57 -27.03 21.72
C ASP A 216 -15.33 -26.12 21.61
N GLY A 217 -15.36 -24.98 22.30
CA GLY A 217 -14.23 -24.03 22.33
C GLY A 217 -14.20 -23.04 21.16
N PHE A 218 -13.12 -22.26 21.09
CA PHE A 218 -12.92 -21.25 20.04
C PHE A 218 -12.51 -21.90 18.72
N HIS A 219 -12.90 -21.27 17.61
CA HIS A 219 -12.44 -21.68 16.29
C HIS A 219 -10.96 -21.28 16.10
N GLU A 220 -10.09 -22.25 15.85
CA GLU A 220 -8.65 -22.03 15.68
C GLU A 220 -8.17 -22.60 14.34
N CYS A 221 -7.34 -21.84 13.63
CA CYS A 221 -6.59 -22.36 12.48
C CYS A 221 -5.20 -22.86 12.90
N LYS A 222 -4.60 -23.69 12.05
CA LYS A 222 -3.27 -24.26 12.27
C LYS A 222 -2.12 -23.23 12.24
N ASP A 223 -2.31 -22.12 11.53
CA ASP A 223 -1.25 -21.15 11.30
C ASP A 223 -0.97 -20.25 12.52
N ASP A 224 0.29 -19.84 12.65
CA ASP A 224 0.73 -18.84 13.62
C ASP A 224 0.15 -17.46 13.26
N HIS A 225 -0.54 -16.84 14.21
CA HIS A 225 -1.15 -15.53 13.99
C HIS A 225 -0.11 -14.41 14.02
N ARG A 226 -0.17 -13.51 13.03
CA ARG A 226 0.66 -12.31 12.94
C ARG A 226 0.05 -11.13 13.69
N CYS A 227 0.91 -10.18 14.02
CA CYS A 227 0.54 -8.90 14.62
C CYS A 227 -0.41 -8.11 13.71
N THR A 228 -1.38 -7.41 14.30
CA THR A 228 -2.39 -6.61 13.59
C THR A 228 -1.93 -5.19 13.25
N LYS A 229 -0.75 -4.79 13.73
CA LYS A 229 -0.23 -3.44 13.55
C LYS A 229 0.27 -3.25 12.12
N ARG A 230 -0.01 -2.08 11.55
CA ARG A 230 0.36 -1.67 10.19
C ARG A 230 1.32 -0.50 10.23
N CYS A 231 2.27 -0.46 9.29
CA CYS A 231 3.17 0.67 9.14
C CYS A 231 2.34 1.91 8.76
N PRO A 232 2.46 3.04 9.47
CA PRO A 232 1.64 4.23 9.19
C PRO A 232 1.92 4.84 7.81
N TYR A 233 3.06 4.50 7.19
CA TYR A 233 3.51 5.11 5.94
C TYR A 233 3.25 4.27 4.69
N CYS A 234 3.00 2.96 4.83
CA CYS A 234 2.69 2.07 3.69
C CYS A 234 1.58 1.06 3.95
N GLU A 235 1.02 1.03 5.17
CA GLU A 235 -0.04 0.12 5.61
C GLU A 235 0.32 -1.37 5.65
N PHE A 236 1.59 -1.73 5.40
CA PHE A 236 2.04 -3.13 5.47
C PHE A 236 2.01 -3.65 6.91
N TYR A 237 1.56 -4.90 7.07
CA TYR A 237 1.41 -5.55 8.36
C TYR A 237 2.74 -5.97 8.95
N CYS A 238 2.85 -5.90 10.27
CA CYS A 238 4.01 -6.38 10.99
C CYS A 238 4.23 -7.90 10.83
N ASN A 239 5.47 -8.29 10.53
CA ASN A 239 5.96 -9.66 10.32
C ASN A 239 5.98 -10.52 11.58
N ASN A 240 5.98 -9.89 12.75
CA ASN A 240 6.11 -10.58 14.03
C ASN A 240 4.81 -11.26 14.46
N LYS A 241 4.93 -12.25 15.34
CA LYS A 241 3.80 -12.95 15.95
C LYS A 241 2.89 -11.99 16.72
N TYR A 242 1.61 -12.31 16.77
CA TYR A 242 0.66 -11.56 17.59
C TYR A 242 1.12 -11.50 19.05
N GLY A 243 1.06 -10.31 19.66
CA GLY A 243 1.50 -10.10 21.05
C GLY A 243 3.01 -9.97 21.26
N HIS A 244 3.81 -9.84 20.20
CA HIS A 244 5.25 -9.59 20.35
C HIS A 244 5.56 -8.26 21.07
N HIS A 245 6.74 -8.19 21.68
CA HIS A 245 7.29 -6.97 22.29
C HIS A 245 8.35 -6.33 21.39
N GLY A 246 8.65 -5.05 21.60
CA GLY A 246 9.62 -4.29 20.81
C GLY A 246 9.03 -3.66 19.53
N PRO A 247 9.89 -3.03 18.69
CA PRO A 247 9.44 -2.34 17.49
C PRO A 247 8.83 -3.31 16.48
N HIS A 248 7.86 -2.82 15.72
CA HIS A 248 7.26 -3.57 14.63
C HIS A 248 8.21 -3.65 13.44
N GLU A 249 8.21 -4.77 12.73
CA GLU A 249 9.02 -4.97 11.53
C GLU A 249 8.13 -5.40 10.38
N THR A 250 8.40 -4.93 9.16
CA THR A 250 7.63 -5.33 7.98
C THR A 250 8.50 -5.28 6.72
N ALA A 251 8.05 -5.92 5.64
CA ALA A 251 8.75 -5.89 4.35
C ALA A 251 8.59 -4.56 3.60
N HIS A 252 7.73 -3.66 4.10
CA HIS A 252 7.37 -2.37 3.52
C HIS A 252 6.83 -2.47 2.08
N GLY A 253 6.18 -1.40 1.63
CA GLY A 253 5.58 -1.38 0.30
C GLY A 253 5.28 0.03 -0.18
N SER A 254 4.33 0.13 -1.10
CA SER A 254 3.92 1.39 -1.71
C SER A 254 3.40 2.36 -0.64
N MET A 255 3.86 3.61 -0.68
CA MET A 255 3.49 4.64 0.31
C MET A 255 2.11 5.23 0.04
N LYS A 256 1.10 4.36 -0.03
CA LYS A 256 -0.29 4.70 -0.37
C LYS A 256 -0.94 5.78 0.51
N PRO A 257 -0.76 5.78 1.85
CA PRO A 257 -1.36 6.80 2.70
C PRO A 257 -0.59 8.13 2.66
N MET A 258 0.57 8.17 2.01
CA MET A 258 1.46 9.31 2.03
C MET A 258 1.26 10.21 0.82
N VAL A 259 1.66 11.46 1.01
CA VAL A 259 1.65 12.50 -0.03
C VAL A 259 2.98 13.21 -0.02
N TRP A 260 3.36 13.72 -1.18
CA TRP A 260 4.56 14.52 -1.32
C TRP A 260 4.39 15.86 -0.61
N VAL A 261 5.45 16.28 0.07
CA VAL A 261 5.55 17.58 0.74
C VAL A 261 6.81 18.26 0.23
N GLY A 262 6.68 19.46 -0.29
CA GLY A 262 7.79 20.23 -0.84
C GLY A 262 7.66 21.72 -0.52
N ILE A 263 8.81 22.31 -0.18
CA ILE A 263 8.97 23.77 -0.06
C ILE A 263 9.03 24.39 -1.47
N THR A 264 9.62 23.66 -2.42
CA THR A 264 9.65 24.02 -3.83
C THR A 264 8.36 23.59 -4.52
N LYS A 265 7.95 24.35 -5.54
CA LYS A 265 6.74 24.02 -6.34
C LYS A 265 6.83 22.63 -7.00
N ASN A 266 8.04 22.23 -7.37
CA ASN A 266 8.32 20.96 -8.05
C ASN A 266 9.34 20.17 -7.23
N ILE A 267 9.08 18.88 -7.06
CA ILE A 267 9.90 17.90 -6.35
C ILE A 267 10.34 16.88 -7.38
N SER A 268 11.64 16.75 -7.63
CA SER A 268 12.18 15.75 -8.57
C SER A 268 12.64 14.52 -7.81
N TYR A 269 12.11 13.35 -8.18
CA TYR A 269 12.55 12.07 -7.65
C TYR A 269 12.76 11.09 -8.81
N LYS A 270 13.98 10.57 -8.94
CA LYS A 270 14.45 9.82 -10.11
C LYS A 270 14.20 10.59 -11.40
N LYS A 271 13.40 10.04 -12.32
CA LYS A 271 13.06 10.64 -13.63
C LYS A 271 11.70 11.33 -13.63
N HIS A 272 11.05 11.42 -12.46
CA HIS A 272 9.69 11.92 -12.34
C HIS A 272 9.66 13.19 -11.50
N THR A 273 8.69 14.04 -11.80
CA THR A 273 8.46 15.30 -11.09
C THR A 273 7.09 15.25 -10.43
N PHE A 274 7.04 15.67 -9.18
CA PHE A 274 5.87 15.70 -8.31
C PHE A 274 5.66 17.13 -7.81
N LYS A 275 4.47 17.41 -7.30
CA LYS A 275 4.16 18.62 -6.54
C LYS A 275 3.68 18.25 -5.14
N SER A 276 3.69 19.21 -4.22
CA SER A 276 3.08 19.03 -2.90
C SER A 276 1.61 18.59 -3.04
N GLY A 277 1.23 17.55 -2.30
CA GLY A 277 -0.09 16.92 -2.37
C GLY A 277 -0.23 15.79 -3.40
N ASP A 278 0.75 15.57 -4.28
CA ASP A 278 0.76 14.38 -5.12
C ASP A 278 0.87 13.11 -4.26
N SER A 279 0.21 12.02 -4.69
CA SER A 279 0.21 10.74 -3.96
C SER A 279 1.59 10.05 -3.97
N GLY A 280 1.95 9.44 -2.84
CA GLY A 280 3.18 8.66 -2.65
C GLY A 280 3.13 7.21 -3.15
N ASN A 281 2.00 6.75 -3.72
CA ASN A 281 1.82 5.38 -4.22
C ASN A 281 2.98 4.81 -5.08
N PRO A 282 3.57 5.57 -6.03
CA PRO A 282 4.60 5.02 -6.92
C PRO A 282 5.97 4.85 -6.26
N VAL A 283 6.09 5.18 -4.97
CA VAL A 283 7.32 5.08 -4.20
C VAL A 283 7.17 4.06 -3.07
N TYR A 284 8.26 3.34 -2.80
CA TYR A 284 8.32 2.38 -1.71
C TYR A 284 8.93 2.98 -0.45
N CYS A 285 8.30 2.68 0.68
CA CYS A 285 8.65 3.20 2.01
C CYS A 285 10.08 2.87 2.45
N ASP A 286 10.60 1.73 2.01
CA ASP A 286 11.95 1.22 2.26
C ASP A 286 12.98 1.66 1.21
N MET A 287 12.59 2.38 0.16
CA MET A 287 13.52 2.82 -0.90
C MET A 287 13.70 4.33 -0.98
N LEU A 288 12.67 5.11 -0.61
CA LEU A 288 12.68 6.57 -0.76
C LEU A 288 13.89 7.23 -0.09
N CYS A 289 14.16 6.92 1.19
CA CYS A 289 15.17 7.62 1.96
C CYS A 289 16.59 7.34 1.44
N LYS A 290 16.82 6.11 0.95
CA LYS A 290 18.09 5.71 0.33
C LYS A 290 18.35 6.46 -0.97
N ASP A 291 17.31 6.61 -1.80
CA ASP A 291 17.40 7.30 -3.09
C ASP A 291 17.47 8.83 -2.91
N ALA A 292 17.05 9.36 -1.75
CA ALA A 292 17.05 10.79 -1.43
C ALA A 292 18.37 11.32 -0.85
N ASP A 293 19.37 10.46 -0.57
CA ASP A 293 20.64 10.83 0.06
C ASP A 293 20.42 11.61 1.38
N ARG A 294 21.04 12.77 1.59
CA ARG A 294 20.78 13.64 2.75
C ARG A 294 19.41 14.32 2.59
N HIS A 295 18.49 14.02 3.49
CA HIS A 295 17.10 14.50 3.43
C HIS A 295 16.54 14.85 4.81
N LEU A 296 15.43 15.57 4.81
CA LEU A 296 14.61 15.87 5.98
C LEU A 296 13.25 15.21 5.84
N HIS A 297 12.68 14.75 6.95
CA HIS A 297 11.27 14.36 7.00
C HIS A 297 10.44 15.54 7.45
N VAL A 298 9.19 15.58 7.01
CA VAL A 298 8.20 16.57 7.45
C VAL A 298 7.07 15.85 8.14
N ASP A 299 6.69 16.33 9.31
CA ASP A 299 5.58 15.79 10.10
C ASP A 299 4.77 16.95 10.72
N TYR A 300 3.54 16.67 11.14
CA TYR A 300 2.72 17.66 11.81
C TYR A 300 3.31 18.00 13.19
N CYS A 301 3.27 19.28 13.52
CA CYS A 301 3.68 19.76 14.82
C CYS A 301 2.59 19.40 15.85
N PRO A 302 2.91 18.60 16.90
CA PRO A 302 1.91 18.15 17.86
C PRO A 302 1.43 19.23 18.82
N ASP A 303 2.16 20.35 18.96
CA ASP A 303 1.84 21.42 19.90
C ASP A 303 2.09 22.80 19.29
N GLU A 304 1.12 23.26 18.50
CA GLU A 304 1.16 24.55 17.80
C GLU A 304 1.27 25.75 18.76
N VAL A 305 0.74 25.63 19.98
CA VAL A 305 0.71 26.73 20.96
C VAL A 305 2.06 26.85 21.67
N THR A 306 2.65 25.73 22.09
CA THR A 306 3.94 25.74 22.81
C THR A 306 5.12 25.99 21.86
N CYS A 307 5.05 25.51 20.61
CA CYS A 307 6.12 25.70 19.61
C CYS A 307 6.21 27.15 19.08
N LYS A 308 5.11 27.91 19.05
CA LYS A 308 5.13 29.34 18.68
C LYS A 308 5.69 30.25 19.77
N ALA A 309 5.63 29.83 21.04
CA ALA A 309 5.89 30.68 22.20
C ALA A 309 7.26 30.48 22.86
N SER A 310 8.05 29.49 22.46
CA SER A 310 9.26 29.13 23.21
C SER A 310 10.44 28.73 22.32
N GLU A 311 11.64 28.84 22.90
CA GLU A 311 12.89 28.25 22.42
C GLU A 311 12.84 26.71 22.24
N LEU A 312 11.67 26.05 22.40
CA LEU A 312 11.45 24.67 21.96
C LEU A 312 11.52 24.48 20.44
N ALA A 313 11.59 25.56 19.65
CA ALA A 313 11.74 25.53 18.19
C ALA A 313 12.95 24.70 17.69
N LYS A 314 13.93 24.43 18.57
CA LYS A 314 15.00 23.45 18.35
C LYS A 314 15.11 22.52 19.56
N ARG A 315 14.55 21.31 19.50
CA ARG A 315 15.14 20.21 20.28
C ARG A 315 16.44 19.86 19.56
N LYS A 316 17.55 20.41 20.07
CA LYS A 316 18.90 20.35 19.49
C LYS A 316 19.27 18.92 19.11
N ASP A 317 18.99 18.54 17.86
CA ASP A 317 19.37 17.30 17.14
C ASP A 317 18.23 16.62 16.35
N GLN A 318 16.96 16.94 16.59
CA GLN A 318 15.85 16.12 16.08
C GLN A 318 14.69 16.84 15.43
N ILE A 319 14.42 18.10 15.79
CA ILE A 319 13.25 18.84 15.32
C ILE A 319 13.62 20.29 15.04
N GLU A 320 13.17 20.81 13.91
CA GLU A 320 13.20 22.24 13.58
C GLU A 320 11.83 22.68 13.04
N HIS A 321 11.25 23.73 13.63
CA HIS A 321 9.92 24.19 13.24
C HIS A 321 9.91 24.89 11.88
N ILE A 322 8.94 24.54 11.02
CA ILE A 322 8.77 25.16 9.70
C ILE A 322 7.96 26.44 9.86
N LYS A 323 8.58 27.59 9.60
CA LYS A 323 7.93 28.91 9.70
C LYS A 323 7.01 29.20 8.51
N ASP A 324 7.31 28.61 7.36
CA ASP A 324 6.56 28.81 6.13
C ASP A 324 5.29 27.95 6.08
N LYS A 325 4.25 28.48 5.44
CA LYS A 325 3.02 27.74 5.15
C LYS A 325 3.27 26.77 4.00
N ILE A 326 3.41 25.49 4.33
CA ILE A 326 3.69 24.43 3.36
C ILE A 326 2.49 23.52 3.12
N GLU A 327 2.23 23.22 1.85
CA GLU A 327 1.22 22.25 1.42
C GLU A 327 1.69 20.81 1.66
N PRO A 328 0.78 19.84 1.89
CA PRO A 328 -0.66 20.01 1.99
C PRO A 328 -1.10 20.58 3.34
N TYR A 329 -2.24 21.26 3.37
CA TYR A 329 -2.84 21.85 4.59
C TYR A 329 -1.94 22.93 5.20
N PRO A 330 -1.82 24.11 4.56
CA PRO A 330 -0.87 25.16 4.93
C PRO A 330 -1.15 25.77 6.31
N GLU A 331 -2.37 25.64 6.83
CA GLU A 331 -2.77 26.13 8.14
C GLU A 331 -2.36 25.18 9.27
N MET A 332 -2.03 23.92 8.97
CA MET A 332 -1.49 23.00 9.96
C MET A 332 0.00 23.20 10.07
N ALA A 333 0.46 23.57 11.27
CA ALA A 333 1.87 23.74 11.58
C ALA A 333 2.64 22.41 11.42
N LYS A 334 3.85 22.49 10.86
CA LYS A 334 4.69 21.32 10.55
C LYS A 334 6.12 21.55 11.03
N ASP A 335 6.81 20.44 11.27
CA ASP A 335 8.19 20.42 11.70
C ASP A 335 9.03 19.63 10.68
N TYR A 336 10.26 20.08 10.45
CA TYR A 336 11.30 19.18 9.98
C TYR A 336 11.70 18.27 11.12
N ILE A 337 11.72 16.96 10.86
CA ILE A 337 12.16 15.96 11.82
C ILE A 337 13.30 15.13 11.25
N SER A 338 14.20 14.69 12.12
CA SER A 338 15.28 13.79 11.74
C SER A 338 14.74 12.41 11.33
N HIS A 339 15.49 11.70 10.49
CA HIS A 339 15.18 10.34 10.06
C HIS A 339 14.96 9.38 11.24
N ARG A 340 15.82 9.49 12.25
CA ARG A 340 15.70 8.70 13.49
C ARG A 340 14.39 8.97 14.21
N LEU A 341 14.01 10.24 14.34
CA LEU A 341 12.76 10.60 15.01
C LEU A 341 11.54 10.11 14.20
N TYR A 342 11.57 10.25 12.89
CA TYR A 342 10.54 9.75 11.97
C TYR A 342 10.21 8.28 12.22
N TRP A 343 11.22 7.39 12.17
CA TRP A 343 10.99 5.97 12.44
C TRP A 343 10.61 5.67 13.88
N SER A 344 11.23 6.34 14.86
CA SER A 344 10.89 6.12 16.27
C SER A 344 9.42 6.43 16.59
N ARG A 345 8.83 7.46 15.96
CA ARG A 345 7.42 7.84 16.11
C ARG A 345 6.47 6.82 15.47
N SER A 346 6.91 6.18 14.39
CA SER A 346 6.10 5.16 13.71
C SER A 346 5.88 3.90 14.56
N GLY A 347 6.78 3.63 15.52
CA GLY A 347 6.82 2.37 16.26
C GLY A 347 7.32 1.17 15.43
N PHE A 348 7.72 1.41 14.17
CA PHE A 348 8.37 0.44 13.31
C PHE A 348 9.90 0.59 13.36
N ARG A 349 10.59 -0.53 13.19
CA ARG A 349 12.04 -0.60 13.00
C ARG A 349 12.39 0.14 11.72
N ASP A 350 13.45 0.94 11.79
CA ASP A 350 14.05 1.60 10.65
C ASP A 350 14.60 0.55 9.66
N PRO A 351 14.14 0.51 8.40
CA PRO A 351 14.62 -0.46 7.41
C PRO A 351 16.04 -0.19 6.91
N TYR A 352 16.65 0.97 7.23
CA TYR A 352 17.98 1.38 6.79
C TYR A 352 19.04 1.12 7.86
N GLU A 353 19.44 -0.14 8.06
CA GLU A 353 20.36 -0.50 9.15
C GLU A 353 21.85 -0.20 8.89
N SER A 354 22.21 0.28 7.68
CA SER A 354 23.60 0.60 7.35
C SER A 354 24.10 1.78 8.18
N VAL A 355 25.24 1.60 8.85
CA VAL A 355 25.89 2.66 9.65
C VAL A 355 26.21 3.89 8.79
N ASP A 356 26.56 3.69 7.51
CA ASP A 356 26.88 4.79 6.61
C ASP A 356 25.61 5.55 6.18
N GLU A 357 24.50 4.85 5.92
CA GLU A 357 23.20 5.48 5.63
C GLU A 357 22.72 6.28 6.86
N GLN A 358 22.81 5.72 8.06
CA GLN A 358 22.45 6.39 9.30
C GLN A 358 23.29 7.65 9.58
N LYS A 359 24.60 7.61 9.28
CA LYS A 359 25.46 8.79 9.37
C LYS A 359 25.08 9.87 8.35
N LEU A 360 24.75 9.48 7.11
CA LEU A 360 24.28 10.42 6.08
C LEU A 360 22.98 11.11 6.52
N PHE A 361 22.02 10.34 7.06
CA PHE A 361 20.75 10.88 7.54
C PHE A 361 20.88 11.78 8.78
N ALA A 362 21.94 11.61 9.56
CA ALA A 362 22.27 12.47 10.70
C ALA A 362 23.09 13.72 10.32
N SER A 363 23.44 13.89 9.05
CA SER A 363 24.28 15.00 8.57
C SER A 363 23.45 16.14 7.97
N CYS A 364 23.98 17.36 8.01
CA CYS A 364 23.29 18.54 7.49
C CYS A 364 22.98 18.42 5.99
N VAL A 365 21.76 18.83 5.60
CA VAL A 365 21.26 18.77 4.21
C VAL A 365 21.67 19.96 3.34
N HIS A 366 22.27 20.99 3.94
CA HIS A 366 22.67 22.19 3.21
C HIS A 366 23.77 21.89 2.19
N LEU A 367 23.56 22.36 0.96
CA LEU A 367 24.49 22.23 -0.16
C LEU A 367 25.23 23.55 -0.41
N CYS A 368 26.51 23.48 -0.73
CA CYS A 368 27.27 24.64 -1.19
C CYS A 368 26.73 25.11 -2.54
N GLY A 369 26.21 26.35 -2.58
CA GLY A 369 25.56 26.91 -3.77
C GLY A 369 26.49 27.40 -4.88
N SER A 370 27.81 27.21 -4.78
CA SER A 370 28.77 27.80 -5.73
C SER A 370 28.72 27.14 -7.10
N ASP A 371 28.72 27.98 -8.15
CA ASP A 371 28.65 27.55 -9.56
C ASP A 371 29.86 26.71 -9.99
N VAL A 372 30.97 26.75 -9.23
CA VAL A 372 32.15 25.88 -9.47
C VAL A 372 31.84 24.39 -9.29
N HIS A 373 30.70 24.06 -8.67
CA HIS A 373 30.20 22.70 -8.47
C HIS A 373 29.24 22.23 -9.56
N ALA A 374 28.87 23.07 -10.55
CA ALA A 374 27.85 22.75 -11.55
C ALA A 374 28.14 21.47 -12.36
N ASN A 375 29.42 21.10 -12.49
CA ASN A 375 29.89 19.89 -13.21
C ASN A 375 30.74 18.95 -12.33
N LYS A 376 30.72 19.13 -11.00
CA LYS A 376 31.54 18.35 -10.04
C LYS A 376 30.66 17.73 -8.95
N GLU A 377 31.27 16.96 -8.06
CA GLU A 377 30.62 16.38 -6.89
C GLU A 377 29.91 17.45 -6.04
N LYS A 378 28.78 17.07 -5.44
CA LYS A 378 27.98 17.89 -4.53
C LYS A 378 28.74 18.05 -3.20
N TYR A 379 28.97 19.29 -2.75
CA TYR A 379 29.58 19.58 -1.45
C TYR A 379 28.50 19.93 -0.43
N TYR A 380 28.22 19.01 0.49
CA TYR A 380 27.31 19.24 1.60
C TYR A 380 28.02 19.85 2.81
N CYS A 381 27.24 20.45 3.69
CA CYS A 381 27.73 20.88 4.99
C CYS A 381 28.23 19.67 5.80
N THR A 382 29.38 19.79 6.44
CA THR A 382 30.01 18.69 7.21
C THR A 382 29.50 18.57 8.64
N LEU A 383 28.65 19.50 9.08
CA LEU A 383 28.12 19.53 10.44
C LEU A 383 26.90 18.60 10.60
N PRO A 384 26.55 18.22 11.84
CA PRO A 384 25.36 17.42 12.14
C PRO A 384 24.06 18.11 11.71
N LEU A 385 23.02 17.32 11.49
CA LEU A 385 21.68 17.84 11.20
C LEU A 385 21.18 18.78 12.33
N PHE A 386 20.55 19.90 11.94
CA PHE A 386 20.04 20.94 12.85
C PHE A 386 21.10 21.60 13.75
N HIS A 387 22.36 21.64 13.31
CA HIS A 387 23.42 22.35 14.04
C HIS A 387 23.11 23.85 14.22
N ASP A 388 23.69 24.45 15.26
CA ASP A 388 23.68 25.90 15.41
C ASP A 388 24.63 26.54 14.36
N PRO A 389 24.29 27.72 13.80
CA PRO A 389 25.17 28.44 12.89
C PRO A 389 26.55 28.68 13.52
N VAL A 390 27.61 28.32 12.79
CA VAL A 390 28.99 28.59 13.21
C VAL A 390 29.40 30.00 12.79
N ASP A 391 30.18 30.70 13.62
CA ASP A 391 30.70 32.03 13.27
C ASP A 391 31.53 31.94 11.96
N PRO A 392 31.15 32.69 10.90
CA PRO A 392 31.87 32.69 9.63
C PRO A 392 33.35 33.07 9.70
N ASN A 393 33.78 33.74 10.77
CA ASN A 393 35.19 34.11 10.99
C ASN A 393 36.02 33.01 11.66
N THR A 394 35.40 31.88 12.02
CA THR A 394 36.11 30.74 12.63
C THR A 394 37.05 30.12 11.61
N GLN A 395 38.33 29.96 11.98
CA GLN A 395 39.30 29.27 11.13
C GLN A 395 39.00 27.77 11.08
N VAL A 396 38.86 27.23 9.87
CA VAL A 396 38.69 25.80 9.61
C VAL A 396 39.92 25.26 8.90
N ALA A 397 40.33 24.03 9.23
CA ALA A 397 41.54 23.41 8.69
C ALA A 397 41.47 23.23 7.17
N ASN A 398 40.28 22.87 6.66
CA ASN A 398 39.98 22.71 5.23
C ASN A 398 38.62 23.35 4.92
N GLY A 399 38.55 24.07 3.80
CA GLY A 399 37.31 24.66 3.28
C GLY A 399 36.94 26.03 3.85
N HIS A 400 35.64 26.31 4.01
CA HIS A 400 35.13 27.60 4.48
C HIS A 400 33.81 27.46 5.24
N ILE A 401 33.41 28.53 5.95
CA ILE A 401 32.11 28.64 6.62
C ILE A 401 31.29 29.70 5.88
N SER A 402 30.06 29.36 5.52
CA SER A 402 29.12 30.30 4.88
C SER A 402 28.58 31.31 5.88
N LYS A 403 27.98 32.40 5.38
CA LYS A 403 27.44 33.47 6.23
C LYS A 403 26.30 33.02 7.15
N ASP A 404 25.53 32.02 6.73
CA ASP A 404 24.48 31.36 7.50
C ASP A 404 25.02 30.25 8.43
N GLY A 405 26.34 30.09 8.49
CA GLY A 405 27.04 29.28 9.49
C GLY A 405 27.17 27.80 9.15
N HIS A 406 27.08 27.43 7.87
CA HIS A 406 27.36 26.06 7.40
C HIS A 406 28.83 25.91 7.00
N GLN A 407 29.45 24.81 7.44
CA GLN A 407 30.84 24.49 7.11
C GLN A 407 30.92 23.58 5.88
N PHE A 408 31.72 23.94 4.88
CA PHE A 408 31.97 23.15 3.66
C PHE A 408 33.46 22.88 3.50
N GLU A 409 33.82 21.73 2.91
CA GLU A 409 35.22 21.36 2.64
C GLU A 409 35.74 21.87 1.28
N CYS A 410 34.91 22.54 0.48
CA CYS A 410 35.34 23.08 -0.80
C CYS A 410 36.15 24.38 -0.64
N SER A 411 37.23 24.47 -1.43
CA SER A 411 38.14 25.61 -1.47
C SER A 411 37.78 26.57 -2.61
N HIS A 412 36.68 27.30 -2.45
CA HIS A 412 36.41 28.50 -3.23
C HIS A 412 35.90 29.59 -2.29
N TYR A 413 36.30 30.82 -2.56
CA TYR A 413 35.81 31.97 -1.84
C TYR A 413 34.51 32.41 -2.51
N GLY A 414 33.45 32.63 -1.74
CA GLY A 414 32.14 33.00 -2.28
C GLY A 414 32.19 34.17 -3.28
N SER A 415 31.32 34.16 -4.29
CA SER A 415 31.29 35.19 -5.33
C SER A 415 30.52 36.44 -4.87
N TYR A 416 30.93 37.60 -5.37
CA TYR A 416 30.34 38.89 -5.07
C TYR A 416 29.72 39.55 -6.31
N HIS A 417 28.61 40.24 -6.11
CA HIS A 417 28.14 41.28 -7.01
C HIS A 417 28.46 42.63 -6.38
N ILE A 418 29.51 43.29 -6.87
CA ILE A 418 29.96 44.58 -6.35
C ILE A 418 29.38 45.69 -7.22
N VAL A 419 28.48 46.49 -6.65
CA VAL A 419 27.89 47.66 -7.31
C VAL A 419 28.58 48.91 -6.79
N PHE A 420 29.39 49.54 -7.65
CA PHE A 420 29.97 50.85 -7.38
C PHE A 420 28.95 51.93 -7.70
N VAL A 421 28.59 52.72 -6.69
CA VAL A 421 27.69 53.86 -6.82
C VAL A 421 28.51 55.11 -6.59
N ILE A 422 28.80 55.85 -7.66
CA ILE A 422 29.79 56.93 -7.70
C ILE A 422 29.09 58.26 -7.94
N ASP A 423 29.24 59.16 -6.98
CA ASP A 423 28.81 60.55 -7.11
C ASP A 423 29.70 61.27 -8.12
N LYS A 424 29.09 61.84 -9.15
CA LYS A 424 29.72 62.72 -10.14
C LYS A 424 29.07 64.10 -10.16
N SER A 425 28.50 64.54 -9.04
CA SER A 425 27.96 65.88 -8.87
C SER A 425 29.01 66.97 -9.08
N GLY A 426 28.57 68.21 -9.24
CA GLY A 426 29.46 69.35 -9.47
C GLY A 426 30.51 69.54 -8.37
N SER A 427 30.22 69.20 -7.11
CA SER A 427 31.18 69.31 -6.01
C SER A 427 32.36 68.35 -6.12
N MET A 428 32.18 67.23 -6.82
CA MET A 428 33.23 66.26 -7.13
C MET A 428 34.26 66.80 -8.15
N SER A 429 34.03 68.01 -8.72
CA SER A 429 35.01 68.71 -9.56
C SER A 429 36.10 69.45 -8.76
N SER A 430 35.97 69.52 -7.43
CA SER A 430 36.93 70.17 -6.54
C SER A 430 38.31 69.49 -6.60
N THR A 431 39.38 70.30 -6.52
CA THR A 431 40.78 69.87 -6.66
C THR A 431 41.51 69.80 -5.32
N ASP A 432 40.79 69.75 -4.20
CA ASP A 432 41.33 69.60 -2.85
C ASP A 432 41.82 68.16 -2.58
N ILE A 433 41.30 67.19 -3.33
CA ILE A 433 41.79 65.81 -3.41
C ILE A 433 41.96 65.48 -4.88
N THR A 434 43.12 64.93 -5.26
CA THR A 434 43.47 64.61 -6.64
C THR A 434 44.13 63.24 -6.74
N PRO A 435 44.08 62.57 -7.90
CA PRO A 435 44.77 61.30 -8.08
C PRO A 435 46.30 61.41 -7.91
N ASP A 436 46.97 60.34 -7.46
CA ASP A 436 48.43 60.27 -7.35
C ASP A 436 49.07 59.71 -8.65
N ASP A 437 50.10 60.40 -9.15
CA ASP A 437 50.82 60.03 -10.36
C ASP A 437 51.61 58.71 -10.21
N LYS A 438 51.96 58.34 -8.96
CA LYS A 438 52.75 57.13 -8.65
C LYS A 438 52.04 55.81 -8.92
N THR A 439 50.74 55.84 -9.24
CA THR A 439 49.88 54.65 -9.38
C THR A 439 49.62 54.26 -10.84
N GLY A 440 50.30 54.92 -11.79
CA GLY A 440 50.09 54.72 -13.22
C GLY A 440 48.77 55.31 -13.70
N SER A 441 48.33 56.42 -13.10
CA SER A 441 47.04 57.09 -13.34
C SER A 441 47.14 58.32 -14.24
N HIS A 442 48.23 58.47 -15.01
CA HIS A 442 48.48 59.63 -15.90
C HIS A 442 47.28 60.01 -16.78
N LYS A 443 46.57 59.03 -17.37
CA LYS A 443 45.37 59.27 -18.20
C LYS A 443 44.20 59.90 -17.41
N ILE A 444 44.02 59.48 -16.15
CA ILE A 444 42.98 60.03 -15.26
C ILE A 444 43.35 61.46 -14.91
N ILE A 445 44.61 61.72 -14.52
CA ILE A 445 45.11 63.03 -14.13
C ILE A 445 44.94 64.07 -15.26
N GLN A 446 45.18 63.67 -16.52
CA GLN A 446 45.03 64.59 -17.67
C GLN A 446 43.61 65.18 -17.81
N ASN A 447 42.58 64.41 -17.47
CA ASN A 447 41.19 64.78 -17.73
C ASN A 447 40.37 65.05 -16.46
N HIS A 448 40.79 64.51 -15.32
CA HIS A 448 40.07 64.47 -14.04
C HIS A 448 41.04 64.69 -12.87
N ASN A 449 41.78 65.80 -12.85
CA ASN A 449 42.63 66.14 -11.71
C ASN A 449 41.82 66.75 -10.55
N ASN A 450 40.88 65.98 -9.99
CA ASN A 450 39.90 66.40 -8.98
C ASN A 450 39.42 65.21 -8.13
N ARG A 451 38.50 65.44 -7.19
CA ARG A 451 37.92 64.41 -6.30
C ARG A 451 37.37 63.21 -7.08
N LEU A 452 36.65 63.46 -8.19
CA LEU A 452 36.12 62.39 -9.04
C LEU A 452 37.23 61.54 -9.65
N GLY A 453 38.33 62.16 -10.11
CA GLY A 453 39.49 61.41 -10.58
C GLY A 453 40.17 60.59 -9.50
N ALA A 454 40.24 61.09 -8.26
CA ALA A 454 40.76 60.31 -7.13
C ALA A 454 39.90 59.06 -6.88
N VAL A 455 38.58 59.17 -7.02
CA VAL A 455 37.67 58.01 -6.97
C VAL A 455 37.96 57.02 -8.10
N TYR A 456 38.15 57.48 -9.34
CA TYR A 456 38.49 56.62 -10.47
C TYR A 456 39.84 55.89 -10.27
N GLU A 457 40.83 56.56 -9.69
CA GLU A 457 42.08 55.92 -9.29
C GLU A 457 41.86 54.83 -8.23
N CYS A 458 41.09 55.11 -7.18
CA CYS A 458 40.79 54.11 -6.15
C CYS A 458 40.06 52.90 -6.73
N VAL A 459 39.10 53.11 -7.62
CA VAL A 459 38.41 52.03 -8.35
C VAL A 459 39.40 51.21 -9.18
N LYS A 460 40.31 51.88 -9.91
CA LYS A 460 41.37 51.21 -10.68
C LYS A 460 42.21 50.29 -9.81
N GLN A 461 42.67 50.79 -8.66
CA GLN A 461 43.48 50.02 -7.71
C GLN A 461 42.69 48.87 -7.08
N PHE A 462 41.42 49.11 -6.72
CA PHE A 462 40.54 48.09 -6.17
C PHE A 462 40.36 46.94 -7.16
N VAL A 463 39.99 47.24 -8.41
CA VAL A 463 39.80 46.24 -9.45
C VAL A 463 41.12 45.52 -9.74
N GLY A 464 42.25 46.22 -9.81
CA GLY A 464 43.56 45.59 -10.02
C GLY A 464 43.97 44.63 -8.89
N THR A 465 43.71 45.03 -7.64
CA THR A 465 43.95 44.18 -6.47
C THR A 465 43.03 42.96 -6.49
N ARG A 466 41.76 43.14 -6.86
CA ARG A 466 40.77 42.07 -6.96
C ARG A 466 41.04 41.11 -8.12
N CYS A 467 41.62 41.57 -9.22
CA CYS A 467 42.06 40.73 -10.34
C CYS A 467 43.40 40.02 -10.09
N GLY A 468 44.01 40.17 -8.91
CA GLY A 468 45.22 39.44 -8.53
C GLY A 468 46.55 40.03 -9.04
N ILE A 469 46.58 41.30 -9.46
CA ILE A 469 47.82 41.94 -9.94
C ILE A 469 48.85 42.12 -8.80
N ASN A 470 48.40 42.14 -7.53
CA ASN A 470 49.24 42.24 -6.33
C ASN A 470 48.86 41.26 -5.19
N GLY A 471 48.11 40.18 -5.46
CA GLY A 471 47.65 39.24 -4.42
C GLY A 471 47.29 37.85 -4.94
N THR A 472 47.38 36.83 -4.07
CA THR A 472 47.21 35.39 -4.38
C THR A 472 45.76 34.92 -4.60
N ASN A 473 44.78 35.82 -4.63
CA ASN A 473 43.36 35.47 -4.63
C ASN A 473 42.80 35.48 -6.05
N GLN A 474 42.84 34.33 -6.72
CA GLN A 474 42.02 34.10 -7.91
C GLN A 474 40.53 34.03 -7.51
N ILE A 475 39.72 34.81 -8.21
CA ILE A 475 38.28 34.99 -8.00
C ILE A 475 37.60 34.62 -9.31
N ASP A 476 36.84 33.53 -9.33
CA ASP A 476 36.35 32.94 -10.60
C ASP A 476 34.98 33.47 -11.07
N ASP A 477 34.18 34.14 -10.23
CA ASP A 477 32.81 34.57 -10.60
C ASP A 477 32.29 35.88 -9.97
N ASP A 478 33.17 36.76 -9.48
CA ASP A 478 32.75 38.12 -9.09
C ASP A 478 32.30 38.90 -10.32
N ILE A 479 31.22 39.66 -10.15
CA ILE A 479 30.76 40.63 -11.13
C ILE A 479 30.74 42.03 -10.52
N MET A 480 30.95 43.03 -11.36
CA MET A 480 30.84 44.44 -11.02
C MET A 480 29.81 45.16 -11.89
N SER A 481 29.16 46.15 -11.28
CA SER A 481 28.32 47.13 -11.95
C SER A 481 28.72 48.52 -11.49
N PHE A 482 28.56 49.52 -12.36
CA PHE A 482 28.88 50.92 -12.09
C PHE A 482 27.64 51.79 -12.33
N VAL A 483 27.24 52.52 -11.30
CA VAL A 483 26.19 53.54 -11.34
C VAL A 483 26.85 54.86 -11.01
N LEU A 484 26.98 55.76 -11.99
CA LEU A 484 27.46 57.12 -11.78
C LEU A 484 26.26 58.04 -11.69
N PHE A 485 26.18 58.92 -10.70
CA PHE A 485 24.98 59.75 -10.50
C PHE A 485 25.30 61.22 -10.25
N ASP A 486 24.41 62.09 -10.69
CA ASP A 486 24.32 63.50 -10.28
C ASP A 486 22.91 63.78 -9.75
N ASN A 487 22.09 64.56 -10.47
CA ASN A 487 20.64 64.63 -10.27
C ASN A 487 19.93 63.35 -10.72
N GLU A 488 20.53 62.61 -11.66
CA GLU A 488 20.01 61.35 -12.18
C GLU A 488 21.11 60.27 -12.23
N PRO A 489 20.77 59.01 -11.92
CA PRO A 489 21.72 57.89 -12.01
C PRO A 489 21.88 57.41 -13.46
N ASN A 490 23.12 57.11 -13.83
CA ASN A 490 23.49 56.51 -15.10
C ASN A 490 24.21 55.18 -14.86
N ILE A 491 23.67 54.10 -15.42
CA ILE A 491 24.31 52.77 -15.39
C ILE A 491 25.35 52.74 -16.49
N VAL A 492 26.61 52.96 -16.12
CA VAL A 492 27.74 52.97 -17.06
C VAL A 492 28.09 51.54 -17.48
N MET A 493 28.06 50.61 -16.52
CA MET A 493 28.33 49.20 -16.75
C MET A 493 27.49 48.32 -15.82
N GLN A 494 27.12 47.12 -16.27
CA GLN A 494 26.37 46.16 -15.46
C GLN A 494 26.79 44.72 -15.73
N ASN A 495 26.82 43.89 -14.68
CA ASN A 495 27.10 42.45 -14.76
C ASN A 495 28.39 42.11 -15.53
N ARG A 496 29.43 42.91 -15.33
CA ARG A 496 30.74 42.72 -15.97
C ARG A 496 31.62 41.87 -15.05
N LYS A 497 32.33 40.87 -15.58
CA LYS A 497 33.34 40.16 -14.78
C LYS A 497 34.49 41.09 -14.41
N PHE A 498 35.14 40.84 -13.28
CA PHE A 498 36.36 41.55 -12.92
C PHE A 498 37.46 41.30 -13.97
N ASP A 499 37.71 42.31 -14.81
CA ASP A 499 38.78 42.33 -15.78
C ASP A 499 39.62 43.60 -15.61
N TYR A 500 40.92 43.45 -15.33
CA TYR A 500 41.82 44.59 -15.28
C TYR A 500 42.27 44.94 -16.70
N ASN A 501 41.57 45.87 -17.34
CA ASN A 501 41.99 46.50 -18.58
C ASN A 501 41.77 48.02 -18.54
N ASP A 502 42.56 48.74 -19.34
CA ASP A 502 42.44 50.19 -19.46
C ASP A 502 41.05 50.62 -19.97
N SER A 503 40.32 49.73 -20.66
CA SER A 503 38.98 50.03 -21.19
C SER A 503 37.96 50.39 -20.11
N LEU A 504 38.09 49.82 -18.90
CA LEU A 504 37.25 50.18 -17.76
C LEU A 504 37.43 51.64 -17.39
N ILE A 505 38.68 52.09 -17.33
CA ILE A 505 39.05 53.45 -16.92
C ILE A 505 38.75 54.44 -18.04
N ASP A 506 38.96 54.05 -19.29
CA ASP A 506 38.61 54.87 -20.45
C ASP A 506 37.08 55.17 -20.45
N GLU A 507 36.24 54.18 -20.13
CA GLU A 507 34.80 54.37 -20.01
C GLU A 507 34.42 55.31 -18.86
N LEU A 508 34.98 55.10 -17.66
CA LEU A 508 34.74 55.99 -16.51
C LEU A 508 35.19 57.44 -16.81
N CYS A 509 36.32 57.62 -17.49
CA CYS A 509 36.86 58.92 -17.86
C CYS A 509 35.96 59.71 -18.85
N ASN A 510 35.00 59.07 -19.51
CA ASN A 510 34.01 59.78 -20.35
C ASN A 510 33.02 60.62 -19.52
N HIS A 511 32.93 60.38 -18.22
CA HIS A 511 31.98 61.05 -17.34
C HIS A 511 32.67 62.09 -16.46
N ARG A 512 32.30 63.37 -16.63
CA ARG A 512 32.79 64.51 -15.85
C ARG A 512 31.87 64.86 -14.70
N ALA A 513 32.45 65.46 -13.66
CA ALA A 513 31.74 66.01 -12.53
C ALA A 513 30.83 67.18 -12.96
N ASN A 514 29.53 67.07 -12.74
CA ASN A 514 28.53 68.10 -13.04
C ASN A 514 27.19 67.82 -12.32
N GLY A 515 26.31 68.81 -12.22
CA GLY A 515 24.96 68.65 -11.67
C GLY A 515 24.88 68.66 -10.15
N GLY A 516 23.69 68.33 -9.62
CA GLY A 516 23.44 68.17 -8.19
C GLY A 516 23.66 66.73 -7.73
N THR A 517 23.00 66.32 -6.64
CA THR A 517 23.18 65.00 -6.03
C THR A 517 21.86 64.44 -5.50
N ASP A 518 21.51 63.21 -5.87
CA ASP A 518 20.31 62.51 -5.40
C ASP A 518 20.64 61.06 -5.01
N TYR A 519 20.87 60.84 -3.71
CA TYR A 519 21.23 59.53 -3.17
C TYR A 519 20.08 58.52 -3.27
N VAL A 520 18.82 58.98 -3.18
CA VAL A 520 17.63 58.12 -3.22
C VAL A 520 17.56 57.43 -4.59
N LYS A 521 17.67 58.18 -5.67
CA LYS A 521 17.63 57.61 -7.03
C LYS A 521 18.81 56.70 -7.32
N ALA A 522 19.99 57.05 -6.84
CA ALA A 522 21.20 56.25 -7.01
C ALA A 522 21.08 54.88 -6.33
N ILE A 523 20.63 54.87 -5.07
CA ILE A 523 20.44 53.65 -4.28
C ILE A 523 19.31 52.78 -4.86
N ASN A 524 18.18 53.36 -5.28
CA ASN A 524 17.10 52.61 -5.94
C ASN A 524 17.56 51.93 -7.24
N THR A 525 18.43 52.61 -8.00
CA THR A 525 19.01 52.05 -9.23
C THR A 525 19.96 50.90 -8.92
N ALA A 526 20.79 51.04 -7.89
CA ALA A 526 21.67 49.97 -7.41
C ALA A 526 20.88 48.75 -6.90
N GLY A 527 19.81 48.98 -6.13
CA GLY A 527 18.90 47.93 -5.67
C GLY A 527 18.23 47.18 -6.82
N SER A 528 17.79 47.91 -7.86
CA SER A 528 17.22 47.32 -9.07
C SER A 528 18.23 46.43 -9.82
N LEU A 529 19.50 46.83 -9.86
CA LEU A 529 20.57 46.02 -10.46
C LEU A 529 20.83 44.74 -9.66
N ILE A 530 20.86 44.84 -8.33
CA ILE A 530 21.02 43.67 -7.45
C ILE A 530 19.87 42.69 -7.66
N GLN A 531 18.62 43.16 -7.65
CA GLN A 531 17.46 42.30 -7.88
C GLN A 531 17.51 41.63 -9.25
N ARG A 532 17.90 42.36 -10.30
CA ARG A 532 17.98 41.85 -11.67
C ARG A 532 19.02 40.74 -11.84
N TYR A 533 20.15 40.81 -11.14
CA TYR A 533 21.26 39.86 -11.25
C TYR A 533 21.44 38.98 -10.01
N LYS A 534 20.41 38.90 -9.16
CA LYS A 534 20.42 38.14 -7.92
C LYS A 534 20.64 36.65 -8.19
N LYS A 535 21.70 36.09 -7.60
CA LYS A 535 21.94 34.65 -7.50
C LYS A 535 21.96 34.25 -6.03
N GLN A 536 21.35 33.11 -5.70
CA GLN A 536 21.23 32.65 -4.31
C GLN A 536 22.60 32.43 -3.62
N ALA A 537 23.63 32.11 -4.40
CA ALA A 537 24.98 31.85 -3.92
C ALA A 537 25.93 33.07 -3.95
N ARG A 538 25.47 34.23 -4.42
CA ARG A 538 26.30 35.42 -4.62
C ARG A 538 25.96 36.50 -3.59
N VAL A 539 26.98 37.06 -2.97
CA VAL A 539 26.84 38.16 -2.00
C VAL A 539 26.77 39.49 -2.75
N ASN A 540 25.76 40.31 -2.50
CA ASN A 540 25.67 41.65 -3.07
C ASN A 540 26.35 42.66 -2.15
N LEU A 541 27.20 43.52 -2.70
CA LEU A 541 27.91 44.59 -1.99
C LEU A 541 27.72 45.90 -2.75
N ILE A 542 27.26 46.94 -2.05
CA ILE A 542 27.23 48.30 -2.59
C ILE A 542 28.41 49.07 -2.02
N ILE A 543 29.23 49.64 -2.90
CA ILE A 543 30.29 50.59 -2.53
C ILE A 543 29.83 51.97 -2.99
N PHE A 544 29.39 52.79 -2.02
CA PHE A 544 28.89 54.13 -2.28
C PHE A 544 30.00 55.17 -2.06
N LEU A 545 30.32 55.95 -3.08
CA LEU A 545 31.44 56.90 -3.10
C LEU A 545 30.89 58.30 -3.38
N SER A 546 30.92 59.18 -2.39
CA SER A 546 30.45 60.58 -2.48
C SER A 546 31.21 61.48 -1.50
N ASP A 547 31.19 62.78 -1.74
CA ASP A 547 31.70 63.81 -0.82
C ASP A 547 30.70 64.25 0.25
N GLY A 548 29.51 63.62 0.32
CA GLY A 548 28.60 63.72 1.46
C GLY A 548 27.65 64.91 1.45
N LEU A 549 27.47 65.59 0.31
CA LEU A 549 26.64 66.79 0.21
C LEU A 549 25.12 66.53 0.06
N CYS A 550 24.66 65.30 0.30
CA CYS A 550 23.24 64.95 0.32
C CYS A 550 22.85 64.21 1.61
N ASN A 551 21.54 64.17 1.90
CA ASN A 551 21.01 63.41 3.02
C ASN A 551 21.07 61.90 2.77
N VAL A 552 21.41 61.13 3.80
CA VAL A 552 21.45 59.67 3.73
C VAL A 552 20.03 59.10 3.52
N PRO A 553 19.79 58.31 2.45
CA PRO A 553 18.49 57.74 2.14
C PRO A 553 18.20 56.50 3.00
N LYS A 554 17.91 56.71 4.29
CA LYS A 554 17.74 55.61 5.26
C LYS A 554 16.62 54.64 4.89
N ALA A 555 15.48 55.15 4.42
CA ALA A 555 14.31 54.33 4.12
C ALA A 555 14.54 53.38 2.93
N GLU A 556 15.33 53.81 1.95
CA GLU A 556 15.66 53.04 0.76
C GLU A 556 16.76 52.01 1.04
N LEU A 557 17.73 52.36 1.89
CA LEU A 557 18.77 51.42 2.33
C LEU A 557 18.20 50.23 3.12
N GLU A 558 17.09 50.41 3.84
CA GLU A 558 16.39 49.32 4.56
C GLU A 558 15.61 48.37 3.62
N GLN A 559 15.41 48.75 2.35
CA GLN A 559 14.59 48.00 1.39
C GLN A 559 15.39 47.14 0.39
N ILE A 560 16.72 47.25 0.40
CA ILE A 560 17.65 46.55 -0.50
C ILE A 560 18.33 45.40 0.24
#